data_AF-A0A933HRX1-F1
#
_entry.id   AF-A0A933HRX1-F1
#
_cell.length_a   1.000
_cell.length_b   1.000
_cell.length_c   1.000
_cell.angle_alpha   90.00
_cell.angle_beta   90.00
_cell.angle_gamma   90.00
#
_symmetry.space_group_name_H-M   'P 1'
#
loop_
_entity.id
_entity.type
_entity.pdbx_description
1 polymer ?
#
loop_
_entity_poly.entity_id
_entity_poly.type
_entity_poly.pdbx_seq_one_letter_code
_entity_poly.pdbx_strand_id
1 'polypeptide(L)' 'MALVIDPVCGMEFDKRTAGSKSVYQNRTYYFCHAVCKKIFDATPEQFVSEQAEQPDNVSTLEGETHPETPTPDVEWKTIS' A
#
# COMPACT_ATOMS: atom_id res chain seq x y z
N MET A 1 14.12 12.04 0.51
CA MET A 1 13.46 11.14 -0.46
C MET A 1 13.71 9.73 0.03
N ALA A 2 12.66 9.02 0.44
CA ALA A 2 12.79 7.64 0.89
C ALA A 2 12.50 6.77 -0.33
N LEU A 3 13.54 6.34 -1.02
CA LEU A 3 13.42 5.43 -2.16
C LEU A 3 13.16 4.02 -1.64
N VAL A 4 12.21 3.33 -2.25
CA VAL A 4 11.81 1.96 -1.91
C VAL A 4 11.81 1.13 -3.19
N ILE A 5 12.08 -0.15 -3.04
CA ILE A 5 12.13 -1.10 -4.17
C ILE A 5 10.83 -1.91 -4.13
N ASP A 6 10.13 -1.94 -5.26
CA ASP A 6 8.96 -2.80 -5.44
C ASP A 6 9.43 -4.26 -5.50
N PRO A 7 8.99 -5.15 -4.60
CA PRO A 7 9.48 -6.52 -4.55
C PRO A 7 8.96 -7.38 -5.71
N VAL A 8 7.95 -6.93 -6.45
CA VAL A 8 7.37 -7.65 -7.60
C VAL A 8 8.12 -7.33 -8.88
N CYS A 9 8.37 -6.04 -9.15
CA CYS A 9 9.04 -5.62 -10.40
C CYS A 9 10.50 -5.21 -10.24
N GLY A 10 11.01 -5.07 -9.01
CA GLY A 10 12.38 -4.64 -8.72
C GLY A 10 12.67 -3.17 -9.02
N MET A 11 11.63 -2.38 -9.30
CA MET A 11 11.78 -0.97 -9.62
C MET A 11 11.95 -0.14 -8.34
N GLU A 12 12.94 0.76 -8.34
CA GLU A 12 13.10 1.76 -7.30
C GLU A 12 12.20 2.97 -7.58
N PHE A 13 11.47 3.44 -6.56
CA PHE A 13 10.58 4.58 -6.66
C PHE A 13 10.45 5.30 -5.32
N ASP A 14 9.99 6.55 -5.33
CA ASP A 14 9.87 7.32 -4.09
C ASP A 14 8.65 6.85 -3.29
N LYS A 15 8.86 6.48 -2.02
CA LYS A 15 7.81 6.05 -1.07
C LYS A 15 6.65 7.04 -0.99
N ARG A 16 6.89 8.34 -1.19
CA ARG A 16 5.83 9.36 -1.18
C ARG A 16 4.91 9.30 -2.39
N THR A 17 5.40 8.73 -3.49
CA THR A 17 4.62 8.50 -4.72
C THR A 17 3.94 7.14 -4.74
N ALA A 18 4.15 6.31 -3.70
CA ALA A 18 3.53 5.01 -3.58
C ALA A 18 2.00 5.14 -3.49
N GLY A 19 1.30 4.83 -4.58
CA GLY A 19 -0.17 4.79 -4.59
C GLY A 19 -0.74 3.54 -3.91
N SER A 20 0.09 2.56 -3.54
CA SER A 20 -0.35 1.29 -2.97
C SER A 20 0.65 0.73 -1.97
N LYS A 21 0.14 0.22 -0.86
CA LYS A 21 0.91 -0.48 0.19
C LYS A 21 0.14 -1.70 0.69
N SER A 22 0.85 -2.70 1.21
CA SER A 22 0.26 -3.88 1.86
C SER A 22 1.01 -4.19 3.15
N VAL A 23 0.30 -4.67 4.16
CA VAL A 23 0.90 -5.09 5.43
C VAL A 23 0.93 -6.60 5.47
N TYR A 24 2.13 -7.18 5.56
CA TYR A 24 2.34 -8.62 5.62
C TYR A 24 3.38 -8.93 6.71
N GLN A 25 3.07 -9.89 7.60
CA GLN A 25 3.90 -10.23 8.75
C GLN A 25 4.35 -9.02 9.59
N ASN A 26 3.42 -8.09 9.88
CA ASN A 26 3.69 -6.86 10.64
C ASN A 26 4.73 -5.92 9.97
N ARG A 27 4.94 -6.06 8.66
CA ARG A 27 5.82 -5.22 7.83
C ARG A 27 5.00 -4.57 6.73
N THR A 28 5.28 -3.29 6.46
CA THR A 28 4.61 -2.55 5.39
C THR A 28 5.46 -2.59 4.12
N TYR A 29 4.88 -3.14 3.05
CA TYR A 29 5.45 -3.18 1.71
C TYR A 29 4.81 -2.12 0.82
N TYR A 30 5.61 -1.46 0.00
CA TYR A 30 5.19 -0.40 -0.90
C TYR A 30 5.27 -0.90 -2.35
N PHE A 31 4.31 -0.49 -3.16
CA PHE A 31 4.21 -0.92 -4.55
C PHE A 31 4.08 0.27 -5.48
N CYS A 32 4.74 0.18 -6.63
CA CYS A 32 4.66 1.24 -7.63
C CYS A 32 3.25 1.32 -8.24
N HIS A 33 2.55 0.19 -8.33
CA HIS A 33 1.20 0.09 -8.89
C HIS A 33 0.32 -0.88 -8.09
N ALA A 34 -1.00 -0.69 -8.17
CA ALA A 34 -1.99 -1.59 -7.58
C ALA A 34 -1.88 -3.04 -8.11
N VAL A 35 -1.42 -3.20 -9.35
CA VAL A 35 -1.17 -4.51 -9.96
C VAL A 35 -0.06 -5.26 -9.21
N CYS A 36 1.06 -4.59 -8.90
CA CYS A 36 2.14 -5.17 -8.09
C CYS A 36 1.64 -5.55 -6.70
N LYS A 37 0.84 -4.69 -6.04
CA LYS A 37 0.19 -5.05 -4.77
C LYS A 37 -0.61 -6.34 -4.90
N LYS A 38 -1.41 -6.49 -5.95
CA LYS A 38 -2.27 -7.67 -6.14
C LYS A 38 -1.47 -8.94 -6.38
N ILE A 39 -0.37 -8.86 -7.14
CA ILE A 39 0.55 -9.99 -7.35
C ILE A 39 1.21 -10.39 -6.03
N PHE A 40 1.68 -9.41 -5.26
CA PHE A 40 2.23 -9.65 -3.93
C PHE A 40 1.21 -10.25 -2.97
N ASP A 41 -0.04 -9.79 -2.96
CA ASP A 41 -1.11 -10.32 -2.12
C ASP A 41 -1.44 -11.79 -2.44
N ALA A 42 -1.28 -12.18 -3.72
CA ALA A 42 -1.52 -13.55 -4.18
C ALA A 42 -0.38 -14.51 -3.78
N THR A 43 0.88 -14.07 -3.83
CA THR A 43 2.06 -14.91 -3.52
C THR A 43 3.11 -14.20 -2.66
N PRO A 44 2.75 -13.69 -1.46
CA PRO A 44 3.65 -12.83 -0.67
C PRO A 44 4.90 -13.58 -0.20
N GLU A 45 4.77 -14.87 0.08
CA GLU A 45 5.87 -15.73 0.53
C GLU A 45 7.03 -15.80 -0.47
N GLN A 46 6.76 -15.64 -1.77
CA GLN A 46 7.81 -15.66 -2.79
C GLN A 46 8.62 -14.36 -2.83
N PHE A 47 8.01 -13.26 -2.38
CA PHE A 47 8.60 -11.91 -2.43
C PHE A 47 9.22 -11.48 -1.09
N VAL A 48 8.91 -12.18 0.01
CA VAL A 48 9.30 -11.82 1.38
C VAL A 48 10.59 -12.54 1.83
N SER A 49 11.14 -13.44 1.01
CA SER A 49 12.17 -14.40 1.40
C SER A 49 13.56 -13.88 1.79
N GLU A 50 13.88 -12.58 1.70
CA GLU A 50 15.22 -12.08 2.12
C GLU A 50 15.29 -10.57 2.40
N GLN A 51 14.41 -9.75 1.82
CA GLN A 51 14.51 -8.28 1.94
C GLN A 51 13.36 -7.69 2.75
N ALA A 52 13.50 -7.72 4.07
CA ALA A 52 12.78 -6.78 4.91
C ALA A 52 13.58 -6.51 6.17
N GLU A 53 14.51 -5.58 6.13
CA GLU A 53 15.10 -4.97 7.32
C GLU A 53 15.41 -3.52 6.98
N GLN A 54 14.37 -2.72 6.75
CA GLN A 54 14.52 -1.27 6.72
C GLN A 54 13.54 -0.71 7.75
N PRO A 55 13.98 -0.60 9.02
CA PRO A 55 13.17 0.00 10.07
C PRO A 55 12.87 1.45 9.70
N ASP A 56 11.60 1.78 9.87
CA ASP A 56 11.01 3.09 9.63
C ASP A 56 11.58 4.10 10.64
N ASN A 57 12.32 5.09 10.15
CA ASN A 57 12.49 6.37 10.86
C ASN A 57 11.83 7.49 10.04
N VAL A 58 10.52 7.40 9.77
CA VAL A 58 9.79 8.59 9.33
C VAL A 58 8.56 8.79 10.20
N SER A 59 8.86 9.54 11.26
CA SER A 59 7.89 10.32 12.04
C SER A 59 6.81 10.91 11.13
N THR A 60 5.58 10.61 11.51
CA THR A 60 4.33 11.25 11.10
C THR A 60 4.51 12.70 10.64
N LEU A 61 4.13 12.97 9.39
CA LEU A 61 3.36 14.15 9.06
C LEU A 61 2.35 13.79 7.97
N GLU A 62 1.11 14.12 8.27
CA GLU A 62 -0.11 13.80 7.55
C GLU A 62 -0.15 14.45 6.16
N GLY A 63 -0.89 13.82 5.25
CA GLY A 63 -1.10 14.30 3.88
C GLY A 63 -1.80 13.25 3.02
N GLU A 64 -3.11 13.08 3.24
CA GLU A 64 -4.16 12.99 2.20
C GLU A 64 -3.79 12.21 0.92
N THR A 65 -4.35 11.04 0.60
CA THR A 65 -5.78 10.88 0.26
C THR A 65 -6.11 9.38 0.22
N HIS A 66 -7.16 9.00 0.93
CA HIS A 66 -7.80 7.69 0.87
C HIS A 66 -8.66 7.65 -0.41
N PRO A 67 -8.50 6.72 -1.38
CA PRO A 67 -9.56 6.47 -2.35
C PRO A 67 -10.61 5.60 -1.65
N GLU A 68 -11.40 6.19 -0.76
CA GLU A 68 -12.60 5.52 -0.26
C GLU A 68 -13.63 5.56 -1.39
N THR A 69 -14.05 4.36 -1.74
CA THR A 69 -15.02 4.07 -2.79
C THR A 69 -16.27 4.93 -2.61
N PRO A 70 -16.83 5.57 -3.66
CA PRO A 70 -18.15 6.18 -3.53
C PRO A 70 -19.16 5.05 -3.29
N THR A 71 -19.51 4.83 -2.03
CA THR A 71 -20.71 4.08 -1.70
C THR A 71 -21.89 4.93 -2.15
N PRO A 72 -22.82 4.42 -2.99
CA PRO A 72 -24.04 5.15 -3.28
C PRO A 72 -24.88 5.21 -2.02
N ASP A 73 -25.05 6.42 -1.50
CA ASP A 73 -25.94 6.76 -0.40
C ASP A 73 -27.38 6.39 -0.78
N VAL A 74 -27.84 5.24 -0.26
CA VAL A 74 -29.22 4.79 -0.44
C VAL A 74 -30.06 5.41 0.68
N GLU A 75 -30.47 6.67 0.50
CA GLU A 75 -31.49 7.29 1.35
C GLU A 75 -32.86 6.66 1.05
N TRP A 76 -33.24 5.63 1.80
CA TRP A 76 -34.65 5.31 2.01
C TRP A 76 -34.95 5.36 3.49
N LYS A 77 -35.01 6.57 4.05
CA LYS A 77 -35.59 6.76 5.38
C LYS A 77 -37.08 7.05 5.24
N THR A 78 -37.83 5.98 5.43
CA THR A 78 -39.25 5.93 5.82
C THR A 78 -39.67 7.16 6.63
N ILE A 79 -40.62 7.94 6.12
CA ILE A 79 -41.38 8.92 6.90
C ILE A 79 -42.85 8.49 6.87
N SER A 80 -43.39 8.44 8.10
CA SER A 80 -44.73 8.05 8.51
C SER A 80 -45.83 9.00 8.02
#